data_AF-A0A4V2EYL1-F1
#
_entry.id   AF-A0A4V2EYL1-F1
#
_cell.length_a   1.000
_cell.length_b   1.000
_cell.length_c   1.000
_cell.angle_alpha   90.00
_cell.angle_beta   90.00
_cell.angle_gamma   90.00
#
_symmetry.space_group_name_H-M   'P 1'
#
loop_
_entity.id
_entity.type
_entity.pdbx_description
1 polymer ?
#
loop_
_entity_poly.entity_id
_entity_poly.type
_entity_poly.pdbx_seq_one_letter_code
_entity_poly.pdbx_strand_id
1 'polypeptide(L)'
;MPELPPPPAADHRTAEAGWYPDPQAPDILRWWDGEEWSETDFTLPGAAGYPWWHQDAWRERFGPLSRVGSLFNLACCSVLLMVNLRLIGSSVTAFWIIPVILEAAFAAIAIRAWWPRNGVR
;
A
#
# COMPACT_ATOMS: atom_id res chain seq x y z
N MET A 1 4.28 -15.46 22.10
CA MET A 1 4.36 -16.91 21.83
C MET A 1 4.16 -17.57 23.18
N PRO A 2 3.25 -18.53 23.36
CA PRO A 2 3.15 -19.26 24.62
C PRO A 2 4.53 -19.81 24.98
N GLU A 3 4.98 -19.56 26.21
CA GLU A 3 6.26 -20.08 26.69
C GLU A 3 6.12 -21.60 26.80
N LEU A 4 6.96 -22.34 26.09
CA LEU A 4 6.93 -23.80 26.12
C LEU A 4 7.43 -24.28 27.49
N PRO A 5 6.85 -25.38 28.01
CA PRO A 5 7.30 -25.93 29.28
C PRO A 5 8.79 -26.31 29.19
N PRO A 6 9.58 -26.08 30.25
CA PRO A 6 10.98 -26.45 30.26
C PRO A 6 11.13 -27.96 30.03
N PRO A 7 12.18 -28.41 29.32
CA PRO A 7 12.40 -29.82 29.09
C PRO A 7 12.47 -30.56 30.44
N PRO A 8 11.95 -31.80 30.52
CA PRO A 8 11.98 -32.59 31.75
C PRO A 8 13.41 -32.67 32.28
N ALA A 9 13.69 -32.00 33.40
CA ALA A 9 14.99 -32.03 34.02
C ALA A 9 15.20 -33.38 34.70
N ALA A 10 15.93 -34.29 34.04
CA ALA A 10 16.52 -35.53 34.57
C ALA A 10 15.58 -36.58 35.21
N ASP A 11 14.30 -36.31 35.46
CA ASP A 11 13.32 -37.28 35.94
C ASP A 11 12.06 -37.27 35.06
N HIS A 12 12.09 -38.17 34.08
CA HIS A 12 11.10 -38.25 33.02
C HIS A 12 9.73 -38.71 33.57
N ARG A 13 9.71 -39.30 34.76
CA ARG A 13 8.52 -39.89 35.40
C ARG A 13 7.52 -38.86 35.94
N THR A 14 7.89 -37.59 35.96
CA THR A 14 7.04 -36.49 36.45
C THR A 14 6.64 -35.49 35.37
N ALA A 15 7.14 -35.65 34.14
CA ALA A 15 6.75 -34.80 33.03
C ALA A 15 5.38 -35.20 32.48
N GLU A 16 4.46 -34.24 32.41
CA GLU A 16 3.15 -34.43 31.79
C GLU A 16 3.31 -34.67 30.28
N ALA A 17 2.39 -35.43 29.69
CA ALA A 17 2.40 -35.69 28.26
C ALA A 17 2.25 -34.38 27.47
N GLY A 18 3.17 -34.11 26.56
CA GLY A 18 3.28 -32.80 25.92
C GLY A 18 4.39 -32.69 24.88
N TRP A 19 4.40 -31.56 24.16
CA TRP A 19 5.49 -31.19 23.26
C TRP A 19 6.57 -30.46 24.04
N TYR A 20 7.80 -30.96 23.96
CA TYR A 20 8.96 -30.35 24.62
C TYR A 20 10.11 -30.14 23.62
N PRO A 21 11.00 -29.17 23.86
CA PRO A 21 12.22 -29.00 23.06
C PRO A 21 13.16 -30.18 23.21
N ASP A 22 13.74 -30.66 22.11
CA ASP A 22 14.76 -31.70 22.17
C ASP A 22 16.06 -31.16 22.80
N PRO A 23 16.63 -31.79 23.85
CA PRO A 23 17.87 -31.35 24.47
C PRO A 23 19.08 -31.32 23.53
N GLN A 24 19.08 -32.15 22.48
CA GLN A 24 20.14 -32.22 21.47
C GLN A 24 19.88 -31.29 20.29
N ALA A 25 18.62 -30.92 20.04
CA ALA A 25 18.20 -30.09 18.92
C ALA A 25 17.08 -29.12 19.34
N PRO A 26 17.41 -27.94 19.89
CA PRO A 26 16.41 -26.99 20.41
C PRO A 26 15.45 -26.43 19.34
N ASP A 27 15.79 -26.59 18.07
CA ASP A 27 15.01 -26.19 16.90
C ASP A 27 13.86 -27.18 16.57
N ILE A 28 13.81 -28.29 17.30
CA ILE A 28 12.88 -29.40 17.09
C ILE A 28 12.09 -29.62 18.39
N LEU A 29 10.78 -29.84 18.23
CA LEU A 29 9.92 -30.34 19.29
C LEU A 29 9.75 -31.85 19.16
N ARG A 30 9.82 -32.54 20.29
CA ARG A 30 9.56 -33.96 20.39
C ARG A 30 8.42 -34.20 21.37
N TRP A 31 7.52 -35.12 21.04
CA TRP A 31 6.41 -35.47 21.91
C TRP A 31 6.87 -36.40 23.03
N TRP A 32 6.51 -36.09 24.27
CA TRP A 32 6.64 -36.95 25.45
C TRP A 32 5.27 -37.51 25.81
N ASP A 33 5.17 -38.84 26.00
CA ASP A 33 3.90 -39.50 26.35
C ASP A 33 3.72 -39.77 27.85
N GLY A 34 4.76 -39.55 28.67
CA GLY A 34 4.78 -39.86 30.10
C GLY A 34 5.77 -40.98 30.47
N GLU A 35 6.11 -41.85 29.52
CA GLU A 35 7.04 -42.98 29.72
C GLU A 35 8.23 -42.93 28.76
N GLU A 36 8.01 -42.58 27.49
CA GLU A 36 9.02 -42.52 26.44
C GLU A 36 8.84 -41.33 25.48
N TRP A 37 9.93 -40.98 24.77
CA TRP A 37 9.90 -39.96 23.75
C TRP A 37 9.45 -40.55 22.40
N SER A 38 8.46 -39.95 21.76
CA SER A 38 7.98 -40.39 20.44
C SER A 38 9.10 -40.35 19.39
N GLU A 39 9.10 -41.27 18.41
CA GLU A 39 10.02 -41.19 17.25
C GLU A 39 9.70 -40.03 16.30
N THR A 40 8.49 -39.45 16.41
CA THR A 40 8.06 -38.35 15.54
C THR A 40 8.56 -37.01 16.08
N ASP A 41 9.28 -36.28 15.24
CA ASP A 41 9.73 -34.93 15.48
C ASP A 41 8.85 -33.89 14.77
N PHE A 42 8.75 -32.70 15.38
CA PHE A 42 8.11 -31.55 14.78
C PHE A 42 9.10 -30.39 14.73
N THR A 43 9.58 -30.07 13.53
CA THR A 43 10.41 -28.89 13.32
C THR A 43 9.57 -27.63 13.53
N LEU A 44 10.02 -26.75 14.43
CA LEU A 44 9.33 -25.48 14.66
C LEU A 44 9.29 -24.68 13.34
N PRO A 45 8.11 -24.17 12.93
CA PRO A 45 8.00 -23.26 11.80
C PRO A 45 8.82 -21.99 12.08
N GLY A 46 10.07 -21.96 11.61
CA GLY A 46 11.05 -20.93 11.94
C GLY A 46 12.50 -21.45 11.97
N ALA A 47 12.70 -22.72 12.35
CA ALA A 47 14.02 -23.35 12.39
C ALA A 47 14.63 -23.59 10.99
N ALA A 48 13.79 -23.88 9.99
CA ALA A 48 14.23 -24.16 8.62
C ALA A 48 14.58 -22.92 7.77
N GLY A 49 14.62 -21.72 8.37
CA GLY A 49 14.87 -20.49 7.63
C GLY A 49 13.61 -19.98 6.92
N TYR A 50 13.08 -18.90 7.47
CA TYR A 50 11.98 -18.05 7.04
C TYR A 50 11.14 -18.44 5.81
N PRO A 51 9.83 -18.60 6.03
CA PRO A 51 8.85 -18.62 4.98
C PRO A 51 8.54 -17.21 4.46
N TRP A 52 8.15 -17.14 3.19
CA TRP A 52 7.85 -15.95 2.38
C TRP A 52 6.83 -14.95 2.95
N TRP A 53 6.20 -15.22 4.10
CA TRP A 53 5.26 -14.30 4.78
C TRP A 53 5.93 -13.39 5.82
N HIS A 54 7.24 -13.53 6.10
CA HIS A 54 7.96 -12.57 6.94
C HIS A 54 8.11 -11.23 6.23
N GLN A 55 7.62 -10.15 6.85
CA GLN A 55 7.61 -8.79 6.27
C GLN A 55 9.02 -8.27 5.91
N ASP A 56 10.06 -8.79 6.57
CA ASP A 56 11.44 -8.35 6.38
C ASP A 56 12.07 -8.92 5.10
N ALA A 57 11.73 -10.17 4.76
CA ALA A 57 12.18 -10.80 3.52
C ALA A 57 11.68 -10.05 2.27
N TRP A 58 10.49 -9.45 2.35
CA TRP A 58 9.93 -8.63 1.27
C TRP A 58 10.69 -7.31 1.10
N ARG A 59 11.14 -6.70 2.21
CA ARG A 59 11.91 -5.45 2.19
C ARG A 59 13.30 -5.63 1.61
N GLU A 60 13.97 -6.73 1.91
CA GLU A 60 15.31 -7.00 1.37
C GLU A 60 15.28 -7.34 -0.13
N ARG A 61 14.27 -8.12 -0.56
CA ARG A 61 14.18 -8.57 -1.95
C ARG A 61 13.56 -7.54 -2.90
N PHE A 62 12.58 -6.77 -2.43
CA PHE A 62 11.85 -5.82 -3.28
C PHE A 62 11.99 -4.36 -2.83
N GLY A 63 12.70 -4.05 -1.74
CA GLY A 63 12.90 -2.68 -1.26
C GLY A 63 13.49 -1.70 -2.28
N PRO A 64 14.50 -2.09 -3.09
CA PRO A 64 14.99 -1.22 -4.16
C PRO A 64 13.95 -1.02 -5.28
N LEU A 65 13.23 -2.09 -5.65
CA LEU A 65 12.22 -2.06 -6.70
C LEU A 65 10.98 -1.25 -6.28
N SER A 66 10.59 -1.30 -5.02
CA SER A 66 9.47 -0.52 -4.48
C SER A 66 9.78 0.97 -4.46
N ARG A 67 11.01 1.38 -4.17
CA ARG A 67 11.44 2.79 -4.24
C ARG A 67 11.39 3.34 -5.66
N VAL A 68 11.90 2.59 -6.64
CA VAL A 68 11.85 2.98 -8.07
C VAL A 68 10.40 3.05 -8.55
N GLY A 69 9.57 2.07 -8.17
CA GLY A 69 8.14 2.08 -8.49
C GLY A 69 7.39 3.27 -7.90
N SER A 70 7.69 3.66 -6.65
CA SER A 70 7.10 4.83 -6.01
C SER A 70 7.52 6.14 -6.67
N LEU A 71 8.78 6.29 -7.07
CA LEU A 71 9.25 7.48 -7.80
C LEU A 71 8.57 7.58 -9.17
N PHE A 72 8.43 6.47 -9.88
CA PHE A 72 7.71 6.41 -11.15
C PHE A 72 6.23 6.79 -10.98
N ASN A 73 5.56 6.24 -9.96
CA ASN A 73 4.16 6.55 -9.66
C ASN A 73 3.97 8.05 -9.33
N LEU A 74 4.86 8.61 -8.49
CA LEU A 74 4.80 10.03 -8.12
C LEU A 74 5.02 10.94 -9.33
N ALA A 75 5.95 10.59 -10.21
CA ALA A 75 6.19 11.32 -11.46
C ALA A 75 4.95 11.26 -12.37
N CYS A 76 4.37 10.07 -12.57
CA CYS A 76 3.14 9.89 -13.35
C CYS A 76 1.97 10.70 -12.77
N CYS A 77 1.75 10.64 -11.46
CA CYS A 77 0.70 11.40 -10.78
C CYS A 77 0.89 12.91 -10.93
N SER A 78 2.14 13.39 -10.83
CA SER A 78 2.47 14.81 -11.01
C SER A 78 2.13 15.30 -12.42
N VAL A 79 2.47 14.52 -13.45
CA VAL A 79 2.15 14.83 -14.85
C VAL A 79 0.63 14.84 -15.07
N LEU A 80 -0.09 13.83 -14.58
CA LEU A 80 -1.55 13.77 -14.70
C LEU A 80 -2.24 14.94 -14.01
N LEU A 81 -1.77 15.33 -12.82
CA LEU A 81 -2.28 16.51 -12.11
C LEU A 81 -2.02 17.79 -12.91
N MET A 82 -0.82 17.97 -13.45
CA MET A 82 -0.50 19.14 -14.28
C MET A 82 -1.42 19.24 -15.52
N VAL A 83 -1.69 18.12 -16.19
CA VAL A 83 -2.59 18.08 -17.35
C VAL A 83 -4.03 18.42 -16.94
N ASN A 84 -4.53 17.84 -15.84
CA ASN A 84 -5.88 18.13 -15.35
C ASN A 84 -6.04 19.60 -14.90
N LEU A 85 -5.04 20.14 -14.19
CA LEU A 85 -5.03 21.54 -13.76
C LEU A 85 -5.04 22.51 -14.97
N ARG A 86 -4.31 22.17 -16.04
CA ARG A 86 -4.32 22.94 -17.30
C ARG A 86 -5.69 22.91 -17.97
N LEU A 87 -6.33 21.75 -18.06
CA LEU A 87 -7.63 21.58 -18.71
C LEU A 87 -8.76 22.27 -17.93
N ILE A 88 -8.76 22.14 -16.61
CA ILE A 88 -9.73 22.84 -15.73
C ILE A 88 -9.49 24.35 -15.81
N GLY A 89 -8.24 24.79 -15.74
CA GLY A 89 -7.87 26.20 -15.88
C GLY A 89 -8.34 26.81 -17.20
N SER A 90 -8.14 26.10 -18.32
CA SER A 90 -8.65 26.55 -19.63
C SER A 90 -10.18 26.60 -19.68
N SER A 91 -10.86 25.68 -19.00
CA SER A 91 -12.33 25.63 -18.96
C SER A 91 -12.91 26.80 -18.17
N VAL A 92 -12.28 27.16 -17.04
CA VAL A 92 -12.69 28.33 -16.24
C VAL A 92 -12.45 29.62 -17.01
N THR A 93 -11.31 29.76 -17.71
CA THR A 93 -11.07 30.95 -18.55
C THR A 93 -12.06 31.05 -19.71
N ALA A 94 -12.39 29.94 -20.37
CA ALA A 94 -13.38 29.92 -21.44
C ALA A 94 -14.78 30.29 -20.91
N PHE A 95 -15.15 29.80 -19.73
CA PHE A 95 -16.45 30.07 -19.11
C PHE A 95 -16.65 31.55 -18.75
N TRP A 96 -15.58 32.28 -18.40
CA TRP A 96 -15.68 33.71 -18.07
C TRP A 96 -15.44 34.64 -19.27
N ILE A 97 -14.54 34.29 -20.19
CA ILE A 97 -14.17 35.18 -21.32
C ILE A 97 -15.23 35.16 -22.43
N ILE A 98 -15.77 33.98 -22.77
CA ILE A 98 -16.75 33.84 -23.86
C ILE A 98 -18.00 34.70 -23.62
N PRO A 99 -18.67 34.68 -22.44
CA PRO A 99 -19.86 35.50 -22.23
C PRO A 99 -19.56 37.00 -22.28
N VAL A 100 -18.43 37.46 -21.75
CA VAL A 100 -18.04 38.89 -21.81
C VAL A 100 -17.82 39.34 -23.26
N ILE A 101 -17.16 38.52 -24.07
CA ILE A 101 -16.97 38.82 -25.51
C ILE A 101 -18.32 38.83 -26.23
N LEU A 102 -19.20 37.88 -25.94
CA LEU A 102 -20.54 37.82 -26.54
C LEU A 102 -21.37 39.05 -26.16
N GLU A 103 -21.40 39.44 -24.88
CA GLU A 103 -22.11 40.64 -24.43
C GLU A 103 -21.58 41.91 -25.09
N ALA A 104 -20.25 42.07 -25.18
CA ALA A 104 -19.64 43.19 -25.88
C ALA A 104 -20.01 43.22 -27.38
N ALA A 105 -20.03 42.06 -28.04
CA ALA A 105 -20.45 41.94 -29.43
C ALA A 105 -21.93 42.29 -29.62
N PHE A 106 -22.81 41.79 -28.75
CA PHE A 106 -24.23 42.14 -28.78
C PHE A 106 -24.46 43.63 -28.55
N ALA A 107 -23.75 44.25 -27.61
CA ALA A 107 -23.82 45.69 -27.36
C ALA A 107 -23.36 46.48 -28.60
N ALA A 108 -22.25 46.09 -29.23
CA ALA A 108 -21.76 46.74 -30.44
C ALA A 108 -22.76 46.63 -31.62
N ILE A 109 -23.36 45.45 -31.81
CA ILE A 109 -24.40 45.23 -32.82
C ILE A 109 -25.63 46.09 -32.51
N ALA A 110 -26.07 46.14 -31.26
CA ALA A 110 -27.23 46.92 -30.83
C ALA A 110 -27.00 48.43 -31.04
N ILE A 111 -25.84 48.96 -30.65
CA ILE A 111 -25.43 50.36 -30.88
C ILE A 111 -25.44 50.65 -32.38
N ARG A 112 -24.83 49.78 -33.19
CA ARG A 112 -24.77 49.96 -34.64
C ARG A 112 -26.15 49.83 -35.32
N ALA A 113 -27.07 49.05 -34.76
CA ALA A 113 -28.44 48.92 -35.27
C ALA A 113 -29.36 50.07 -34.81
N TRP A 114 -29.08 50.67 -33.66
CA TRP A 114 -29.81 51.82 -33.12
C TRP A 114 -29.37 53.14 -33.76
N TRP A 115 -28.08 53.27 -34.12
CA TRP A 115 -27.50 54.46 -34.73
C TRP A 115 -28.23 54.98 -35.99
N PRO A 116 -28.61 54.15 -36.98
CA PRO A 116 -29.29 54.62 -38.20
C PRO A 116 -30.72 55.10 -37.95
N ARG A 117 -31.34 54.72 -36.82
CA ARG A 117 -32.72 55.13 -36.47
C ARG A 117 -32.79 56.42 -35.66
N ASN A 118 -31.70 56.80 -35.00
CA ASN A 118 -31.64 57.94 -34.07
C ASN A 118 -30.61 59.00 -34.47
N GLY A 119 -29.80 58.74 -35.50
CA GLY A 119 -29.06 59.77 -36.24
C GLY A 119 -30.06 60.74 -36.88
N VAL A 120 -30.08 61.95 -36.37
CA VAL A 120 -31.10 63.00 -36.54
C VAL A 120 -31.38 63.34 -38.01
N ARG A 121 -32.61 63.82 -38.27
CA ARG A 121 -32.98 64.61 -39.44
C ARG A 121 -31.97 65.73 -39.76
#